data_AF-A0A3P6DXA1-F1
#
_entry.id   AF-A0A3P6DXA1-F1
#
_cell.length_a   1.000
_cell.length_b   1.000
_cell.length_c   1.000
_cell.angle_alpha   90.00
_cell.angle_beta   90.00
_cell.angle_gamma   90.00
#
_symmetry.space_group_name_H-M   'P 1'
#
loop_
_entity.id
_entity.type
_entity.pdbx_description
1 polymer ?
#
loop_
_entity_poly.entity_id
_entity_poly.type
_entity_poly.pdbx_seq_one_letter_code
_entity_poly.pdbx_strand_id
1 'polypeptide(L)'
;MMPTLPSTPLWDEEDRPPQEQKLKAMPVDHPIIDQTKFLSESQKKQLKKDYDIEPWTFEQHLGEAVFIPACCPHQVRNRQSCIKVALGFISPESVEECIRLTQECKRLPKDHKFSKDKLEIQKIVLHAASSAIKEAQSLMQQNSRTQWWC
;
A
#
# COMPACT_ATOMS: atom_id res chain seq x y z
N MET A 1 -40.58 19.51 41.35
CA MET A 1 -39.11 19.38 41.24
C MET A 1 -38.77 19.35 39.76
N MET A 2 -38.02 20.33 39.28
CA MET A 2 -37.53 20.35 37.88
C MET A 2 -36.30 19.43 37.81
N PRO A 3 -36.19 18.51 36.84
CA PRO A 3 -35.00 17.70 36.67
C PRO A 3 -33.83 18.61 36.25
N THR A 4 -32.73 18.53 37.00
CA THR A 4 -31.47 19.20 36.67
C THR A 4 -30.90 18.61 35.39
N LEU A 5 -30.67 19.46 34.38
CA LEU A 5 -29.94 19.07 33.17
C LEU A 5 -28.49 18.70 33.53
N PRO A 6 -27.90 17.68 32.90
CA PRO A 6 -26.49 17.36 33.07
C PRO A 6 -25.62 18.52 32.60
N SER A 7 -24.62 18.89 33.40
CA SER A 7 -23.77 20.08 33.26
C SER A 7 -22.69 19.97 32.19
N THR A 8 -22.67 18.87 31.43
CA THR A 8 -21.67 18.60 30.39
C THR A 8 -22.37 18.46 29.04
N PRO A 9 -22.03 19.29 28.05
CA PRO A 9 -22.59 19.15 26.71
C PRO A 9 -22.18 17.82 26.05
N LEU A 10 -23.14 17.17 25.39
CA LEU A 10 -22.98 15.84 24.77
C LEU A 10 -21.91 15.80 23.64
N TRP A 11 -21.51 16.97 23.12
CA TRP A 11 -20.56 17.11 22.02
C TRP A 11 -19.08 17.08 22.42
N ASP A 12 -18.76 17.13 23.72
CA ASP A 12 -17.36 17.10 24.18
C ASP A 12 -16.73 15.69 24.12
N GLU A 13 -17.51 14.63 23.88
CA GLU A 13 -17.00 13.26 23.75
C GLU A 13 -16.64 12.85 22.32
N GLU A 14 -17.33 13.37 21.30
CA GLU A 14 -17.07 13.04 19.89
C GLU A 14 -15.87 13.80 19.30
N ASP A 15 -15.52 14.95 19.88
CA ASP A 15 -14.35 15.76 19.46
C ASP A 15 -13.06 15.41 20.21
N ARG A 16 -13.06 14.35 21.05
CA ARG A 16 -11.82 13.87 21.66
C ARG A 16 -10.89 13.40 20.54
N PRO A 17 -9.69 14.00 20.39
CA PRO A 17 -8.70 13.48 19.45
C PRO A 17 -8.54 11.99 19.71
N PRO A 18 -8.54 11.12 18.68
CA PRO A 18 -8.26 9.70 18.88
C PRO A 18 -7.04 9.62 19.80
N GLN A 19 -7.20 8.98 20.96
CA GLN A 19 -6.09 8.80 21.88
C GLN A 19 -4.94 8.28 21.03
N GLU A 20 -3.87 9.09 20.92
CA GLU A 20 -2.77 8.82 20.02
C GLU A 20 -2.16 7.51 20.48
N GLN A 21 -2.66 6.42 19.90
CA GLN A 21 -2.34 5.09 20.32
C GLN A 21 -0.90 4.95 19.87
N LYS A 22 0.04 5.16 20.82
CA LYS A 22 1.48 5.13 20.59
C LYS A 22 1.78 3.87 19.78
N LEU A 23 1.92 4.04 18.47
CA LEU A 23 1.99 2.91 17.57
C LEU A 23 3.29 2.19 17.90
N LYS A 24 3.16 0.96 18.37
CA LYS A 24 4.27 0.13 18.80
C LYS A 24 5.30 0.05 17.68
N ALA A 25 6.55 0.41 17.97
CA ALA A 25 7.64 0.30 17.02
C ALA A 25 7.78 -1.15 16.55
N MET A 26 8.01 -1.35 15.25
CA MET A 26 8.20 -2.70 14.71
C MET A 26 9.54 -3.29 15.17
N PRO A 27 9.61 -4.62 15.41
CA PRO A 27 10.86 -5.29 15.80
C PRO A 27 11.99 -5.05 14.79
N VAL A 28 13.22 -5.03 15.28
CA VAL A 28 14.44 -4.76 14.48
C VAL A 28 14.80 -5.91 13.52
N ASP A 29 14.21 -7.09 13.68
CA ASP A 29 14.37 -8.27 12.80
C ASP A 29 13.00 -8.73 12.30
N HIS A 30 12.55 -8.18 11.18
CA HIS A 30 11.27 -8.52 10.55
C HIS A 30 11.55 -9.23 9.21
N PRO A 31 11.54 -10.58 9.15
CA PRO A 31 12.12 -11.34 8.03
C PRO A 31 11.48 -11.04 6.65
N ILE A 32 10.20 -10.65 6.62
CA ILE A 32 9.50 -10.23 5.40
C ILE A 32 9.99 -8.86 4.91
N ILE A 33 10.06 -7.87 5.80
CA ILE A 33 10.51 -6.51 5.48
C ILE A 33 12.01 -6.55 5.16
N ASP A 34 12.78 -7.30 5.94
CA ASP A 34 14.23 -7.38 5.77
C ASP A 34 14.67 -8.26 4.61
N GLN A 35 13.78 -9.07 4.07
CA GLN A 35 14.03 -9.95 2.92
C GLN A 35 15.23 -10.88 3.17
N THR A 36 15.35 -11.40 4.40
CA THR A 36 16.52 -12.18 4.86
C THR A 36 16.38 -13.68 4.66
N LYS A 37 15.19 -14.17 4.28
CA LYS A 37 14.90 -15.60 4.13
C LYS A 37 14.39 -15.91 2.73
N PHE A 38 14.84 -17.04 2.20
CA PHE A 38 14.27 -17.71 1.02
C PHE A 38 13.65 -19.03 1.48
N LEU A 39 12.38 -19.29 1.12
CA LEU A 39 11.67 -20.46 1.62
C LEU A 39 12.06 -21.73 0.85
N SER A 40 12.51 -22.75 1.59
CA SER A 40 12.67 -24.10 1.06
C SER A 40 11.33 -24.79 0.83
N GLU A 41 11.30 -25.87 0.07
CA GLU A 41 10.10 -26.69 -0.12
C GLU A 41 9.56 -27.28 1.19
N SER A 42 10.45 -27.63 2.14
CA SER A 42 10.01 -28.08 3.47
C SER A 42 9.33 -26.95 4.25
N GLN A 43 9.85 -25.73 4.17
CA GLN A 43 9.26 -24.56 4.81
C GLN A 43 7.91 -24.17 4.18
N LYS A 44 7.78 -24.25 2.85
CA LYS A 44 6.49 -24.03 2.16
C LYS A 44 5.43 -25.04 2.60
N LYS A 45 5.79 -26.32 2.69
CA LYS A 45 4.90 -27.37 3.20
C LYS A 45 4.49 -27.12 4.65
N GLN A 46 5.42 -26.63 5.47
CA GLN A 46 5.14 -26.28 6.86
C GLN A 46 4.18 -25.09 6.96
N LEU A 47 4.34 -24.05 6.13
CA LEU A 47 3.39 -22.93 6.07
C LEU A 47 1.95 -23.39 5.77
N LYS A 48 1.80 -24.32 4.83
CA LYS A 48 0.48 -24.88 4.51
C LYS A 48 -0.10 -25.66 5.70
N LYS A 49 0.71 -26.49 6.35
CA LYS A 49 0.27 -27.32 7.47
C LYS A 49 -0.11 -26.50 8.70
N ASP A 50 0.74 -25.55 9.07
CA ASP A 50 0.64 -24.85 10.37
C ASP A 50 -0.22 -23.58 10.29
N TYR A 51 -0.36 -22.98 9.09
CA TYR A 51 -1.02 -21.69 8.90
C TYR A 51 -2.00 -21.63 7.71
N ASP A 52 -2.19 -22.73 6.98
CA ASP A 52 -2.97 -22.78 5.73
C ASP A 52 -2.51 -21.78 4.65
N ILE A 53 -1.24 -21.36 4.71
CA ILE A 53 -0.64 -20.46 3.72
C ILE A 53 0.02 -21.29 2.62
N GLU A 54 -0.45 -21.12 1.38
CA GLU A 54 0.06 -21.85 0.21
C GLU A 54 0.75 -20.92 -0.79
N PRO A 55 2.09 -20.91 -0.86
CA PRO A 55 2.82 -20.11 -1.83
C PRO A 55 2.71 -20.71 -3.24
N TRP A 56 2.43 -19.86 -4.23
CA TRP A 56 2.45 -20.25 -5.64
C TRP A 56 3.87 -20.14 -6.22
N THR A 57 4.28 -21.14 -7.00
CA THR A 57 5.59 -21.17 -7.66
C THR A 57 5.40 -21.39 -9.16
N PHE A 58 6.00 -20.55 -9.97
CA PHE A 58 6.02 -20.66 -11.43
C PHE A 58 7.40 -20.28 -11.98
N GLU A 59 7.66 -20.66 -13.22
CA GLU A 59 8.91 -20.34 -13.92
C GLU A 59 8.66 -19.24 -14.94
N GLN A 60 9.52 -18.22 -14.93
CA GLN A 60 9.54 -17.17 -15.93
C GLN A 60 10.57 -17.51 -17.01
N HIS A 61 10.16 -17.46 -18.27
CA HIS A 61 10.98 -17.69 -19.45
C HIS A 61 11.36 -16.38 -20.16
N LEU A 62 12.29 -16.47 -21.10
CA LEU A 62 12.72 -15.33 -21.92
C LEU A 62 11.53 -14.74 -22.68
N GLY A 63 11.36 -13.41 -22.57
CA GLY A 63 10.29 -12.67 -23.25
C GLY A 63 8.99 -12.57 -22.44
N GLU A 64 8.87 -13.27 -21.31
CA GLU A 64 7.70 -13.16 -20.45
C GLU A 64 7.77 -11.95 -19.51
N ALA A 65 6.64 -11.26 -19.37
CA ALA A 65 6.43 -10.24 -18.35
C ALA A 65 5.63 -10.83 -17.19
N VAL A 66 6.08 -10.55 -15.96
CA VAL A 66 5.42 -10.99 -14.74
C VAL A 66 4.91 -9.78 -13.99
N PHE A 67 3.60 -9.75 -13.74
CA PHE A 67 2.96 -8.72 -12.92
C PHE A 67 2.80 -9.24 -11.50
N ILE A 68 3.41 -8.54 -10.55
CA ILE A 68 3.24 -8.81 -9.12
C ILE A 68 2.39 -7.68 -8.53
N PRO A 69 1.19 -7.98 -8.00
CA PRO A 69 0.35 -6.97 -7.37
C PRO A 69 1.05 -6.29 -6.20
N ALA A 70 0.60 -5.07 -5.90
CA ALA A 70 1.03 -4.38 -4.69
C ALA A 70 0.82 -5.28 -3.46
N CYS A 71 1.71 -5.15 -2.49
CA CYS A 71 1.63 -5.83 -1.19
C CYS A 71 1.77 -7.37 -1.23
N CYS A 72 1.98 -7.98 -2.41
CA CYS A 72 2.19 -9.42 -2.54
C CYS A 72 3.65 -9.81 -2.19
N PRO A 73 3.90 -10.52 -1.08
CA PRO A 73 5.24 -11.01 -0.77
C PRO A 73 5.66 -12.04 -1.82
N HIS A 74 6.86 -11.90 -2.37
CA HIS A 74 7.36 -12.79 -3.40
C HIS A 74 8.88 -12.98 -3.27
N GLN A 75 9.36 -14.11 -3.77
CA GLN A 75 10.78 -14.47 -3.77
C GLN A 75 11.18 -14.89 -5.18
N VAL A 76 12.35 -14.45 -5.63
CA VAL A 76 12.84 -14.75 -6.98
C VAL A 76 14.19 -15.44 -6.88
N ARG A 77 14.36 -16.53 -7.61
CA ARG A 77 15.66 -17.20 -7.79
C ARG A 77 15.96 -17.39 -9.27
N ASN A 78 17.21 -17.20 -9.64
CA ASN A 78 17.66 -17.42 -11.03
C ASN A 78 18.04 -18.89 -11.19
N ARG A 79 17.38 -19.62 -12.10
CA ARG A 79 17.73 -21.02 -12.41
C ARG A 79 18.95 -21.14 -13.33
N GLN A 80 19.22 -20.09 -14.11
CA GLN A 80 20.33 -19.94 -15.04
C GLN A 80 20.80 -18.47 -15.02
N SER A 81 21.93 -18.17 -15.65
CA SER A 81 22.38 -16.79 -15.83
C SER A 81 21.35 -15.99 -16.64
N CYS A 82 20.80 -14.92 -16.07
CA CYS A 82 19.76 -14.12 -16.69
C CYS A 82 19.86 -12.65 -16.29
N ILE A 83 19.34 -11.77 -17.15
CA ILE A 83 19.15 -10.34 -16.89
C ILE A 83 17.64 -10.08 -16.81
N LYS A 84 17.20 -9.32 -15.80
CA LYS A 84 15.81 -8.90 -15.65
C LYS A 84 15.72 -7.38 -15.53
N VAL A 85 14.68 -6.81 -16.13
CA VAL A 85 14.30 -5.41 -15.94
C VAL A 85 13.02 -5.41 -15.12
N ALA A 86 12.99 -4.61 -14.06
CA ALA A 86 11.82 -4.46 -13.20
C ALA A 86 11.48 -2.98 -13.05
N LEU A 87 10.18 -2.67 -13.10
CA LEU A 87 9.65 -1.34 -12.89
C LEU A 87 8.53 -1.43 -11.85
N GLY A 88 8.58 -0.55 -10.84
CA GLY A 88 7.46 -0.36 -9.91
C GLY A 88 6.51 0.72 -10.45
N PHE A 89 5.21 0.47 -10.34
CA PHE A 89 4.16 1.45 -10.61
C PHE A 89 3.08 1.35 -9.53
N ILE A 90 2.25 2.40 -9.40
CA ILE A 90 1.10 2.42 -8.51
C ILE A 90 -0.15 2.46 -9.37
N SER A 91 -0.99 1.44 -9.26
CA SER A 91 -2.33 1.44 -9.87
C SER A 91 -3.32 2.14 -8.94
N PRO A 92 -4.38 2.79 -9.47
CA PRO A 92 -5.42 3.42 -8.65
C PRO A 92 -6.03 2.47 -7.60
N GLU A 93 -6.23 1.21 -7.98
CA GLU A 93 -6.83 0.15 -7.15
C GLU A 93 -5.93 -0.24 -5.97
N SER A 94 -4.62 0.00 -6.07
CA SER A 94 -3.63 -0.37 -5.07
C SER A 94 -3.26 0.76 -4.11
N VAL A 95 -3.77 1.98 -4.34
CA VAL A 95 -3.33 3.19 -3.62
C VAL A 95 -3.51 3.06 -2.11
N GLU A 96 -4.67 2.60 -1.66
CA GLU A 96 -4.98 2.46 -0.23
C GLU A 96 -4.00 1.52 0.47
N GLU A 97 -3.79 0.33 -0.10
CA GLU A 97 -2.88 -0.66 0.44
C GLU A 97 -1.42 -0.19 0.44
N CYS A 98 -0.99 0.51 -0.62
CA CYS A 98 0.34 1.10 -0.66
C CYS A 98 0.52 2.23 0.37
N ILE A 99 -0.51 3.05 0.62
CA ILE A 99 -0.47 4.06 1.69
C ILE A 99 -0.34 3.38 3.05
N ARG A 100 -1.13 2.33 3.30
CA ARG A 100 -1.06 1.53 4.54
C ARG A 100 0.33 0.96 4.77
N LEU A 101 0.93 0.32 3.76
CA LEU A 101 2.29 -0.20 3.85
C LEU A 101 3.33 0.89 4.08
N THR A 102 3.21 2.04 3.42
CA THR A 102 4.12 3.18 3.66
C THR A 102 4.02 3.66 5.12
N GLN A 103 2.81 3.69 5.70
CA GLN A 103 2.63 4.04 7.11
C GLN A 103 3.19 2.97 8.05
N GLU A 104 3.09 1.69 7.70
CA GLU A 104 3.74 0.60 8.45
C GLU A 104 5.25 0.77 8.43
N CYS A 105 5.86 0.96 7.25
CA CYS A 105 7.30 1.17 7.12
C CYS A 105 7.82 2.38 7.90
N LYS A 106 7.01 3.43 8.10
CA LYS A 106 7.36 4.58 8.95
C LYS A 106 7.52 4.21 10.44
N ARG A 107 7.00 3.05 10.88
CA ARG A 107 7.19 2.53 12.25
C ARG A 107 8.54 1.81 12.42
N LEU A 108 9.30 1.62 11.35
CA LEU A 108 10.66 1.08 11.40
C LEU A 108 11.63 2.14 11.95
N PRO A 109 12.75 1.73 12.58
CA PRO A 109 13.80 2.65 13.01
C PRO A 109 14.24 3.58 11.87
N LYS A 110 14.59 4.84 12.18
CA LYS A 110 14.92 5.86 11.17
C LYS A 110 16.06 5.45 10.22
N ASP A 111 17.01 4.67 10.73
CA ASP A 111 18.17 4.19 9.96
C ASP A 111 17.88 2.89 9.20
N HIS A 112 16.65 2.38 9.26
CA HIS A 112 16.25 1.18 8.55
C HIS A 112 16.13 1.43 7.04
N LYS A 113 16.66 0.52 6.22
CA LYS A 113 16.71 0.62 4.74
C LYS A 113 15.35 0.85 4.04
N PHE A 114 14.26 0.49 4.71
CA PHE A 114 12.88 0.60 4.23
C PHE A 114 12.04 1.65 4.99
N SER A 115 12.62 2.40 5.94
CA SER A 115 11.90 3.45 6.69
C SER A 115 11.52 4.65 5.82
N LYS A 116 12.30 4.89 4.74
CA LYS A 116 12.03 5.99 3.79
C LYS A 116 10.98 5.58 2.75
N ASP A 117 10.01 6.47 2.53
CA ASP A 117 9.06 6.37 1.42
C ASP A 117 9.78 6.64 0.10
N LYS A 118 10.28 5.58 -0.55
CA LYS A 118 11.03 5.68 -1.81
C LYS A 118 10.15 6.03 -3.01
N LEU A 119 8.86 5.69 -2.95
CA LEU A 119 7.93 5.93 -4.05
C LEU A 119 7.23 7.28 -3.93
N GLU A 120 7.31 7.92 -2.74
CA GLU A 120 6.65 9.19 -2.44
C GLU A 120 5.16 9.14 -2.82
N ILE A 121 4.47 8.08 -2.40
CA ILE A 121 3.14 7.72 -2.92
C ILE A 121 2.14 8.87 -2.83
N GLN A 122 2.20 9.66 -1.76
CA GLN A 122 1.32 10.82 -1.57
C GLN A 122 1.46 11.85 -2.70
N LYS A 123 2.68 12.04 -3.23
CA LYS A 123 2.92 12.95 -4.37
C LYS A 123 2.34 12.38 -5.66
N ILE A 124 2.51 11.08 -5.89
CA ILE A 124 1.94 10.40 -7.06
C ILE A 124 0.42 10.52 -7.05
N VAL A 125 -0.22 10.23 -5.92
CA VAL A 125 -1.68 10.30 -5.76
C VAL A 125 -2.18 11.73 -5.95
N LEU A 126 -1.51 12.72 -5.34
CA LEU A 126 -1.88 14.13 -5.50
C LEU A 126 -1.77 14.57 -6.96
N HIS A 127 -0.70 14.17 -7.65
CA HIS A 127 -0.52 14.51 -9.06
C HIS A 127 -1.59 13.83 -9.92
N ALA A 128 -1.85 12.54 -9.70
CA ALA A 128 -2.87 11.79 -10.43
C ALA A 128 -4.26 12.43 -10.27
N ALA A 129 -4.65 12.79 -9.04
CA ALA A 129 -5.90 13.48 -8.76
C ALA A 129 -5.97 14.85 -9.45
N SER A 130 -4.89 15.64 -9.39
CA SER A 130 -4.83 16.94 -10.07
C SER A 130 -4.99 16.81 -11.59
N SER A 131 -4.35 15.81 -12.19
CA SER A 131 -4.46 15.52 -13.62
C SER A 131 -5.88 15.11 -14.01
N ALA A 132 -6.50 14.20 -13.24
CA ALA A 132 -7.87 13.76 -13.48
C ALA A 132 -8.89 14.90 -13.36
N ILE A 133 -8.74 15.80 -12.37
CA ILE A 133 -9.60 16.98 -12.22
C ILE A 133 -9.47 17.92 -13.43
N LYS A 134 -8.25 18.18 -13.90
CA LYS A 134 -8.03 19.04 -15.07
C LYS A 134 -8.67 18.46 -16.33
N GLU A 135 -8.55 17.15 -16.52
CA GLU A 135 -9.15 16.45 -17.65
C GLU A 135 -10.69 16.52 -17.59
N ALA A 136 -11.28 16.23 -16.43
CA ALA A 136 -12.73 16.33 -16.21
C ALA A 136 -13.25 17.76 -16.49
N GLN A 137 -12.55 18.79 -16.00
CA GLN A 137 -12.90 20.20 -16.25
C GLN A 137 -12.83 20.55 -17.74
N SER A 138 -11.81 20.08 -18.46
CA SER A 138 -11.68 20.26 -19.90
C SER A 138 -12.86 19.63 -20.65
N LEU A 139 -13.21 18.39 -20.32
CA LEU A 139 -14.34 17.68 -20.92
C LEU A 139 -15.68 18.38 -20.65
N MET A 140 -15.91 18.85 -19.41
CA MET A 140 -17.12 19.60 -19.07
C MET A 140 -17.24 20.92 -19.86
N GLN A 141 -16.12 21.61 -20.11
CA GLN A 141 -16.10 22.85 -20.90
C GLN A 141 -16.30 22.58 -22.41
N GLN A 142 -15.86 21.43 -22.92
CA GLN A 142 -16.12 21.04 -24.31
C GLN A 142 -17.57 20.62 -24.52
N ASN A 143 -18.17 19.92 -23.55
CA ASN A 143 -19.56 19.50 -23.60
C ASN A 143 -20.52 20.71 -23.58
N SER A 144 -20.21 21.75 -22.80
CA SER A 144 -21.00 22.98 -22.79
C SER A 144 -20.84 23.85 -24.05
N ARG A 145 -19.76 23.69 -24.83
CA ARG A 145 -19.60 24.34 -26.15
C ARG A 145 -20.30 23.59 -27.28
N THR A 146 -20.45 22.28 -27.17
CA THR A 146 -21.09 21.44 -28.20
C THR A 146 -22.62 21.40 -28.08
N GLN A 147 -23.18 21.76 -26.92
CA GLN A 147 -24.63 21.90 -26.71
C GLN A 147 -25.30 23.09 -27.43
N TRP A 148 -24.55 24.01 -28.04
CA TRP A 148 -25.11 25.16 -28.78
C TRP A 148 -25.39 24.86 -30.27
N TRP A 149 -25.18 23.61 -30.71
CA TRP A 149 -25.36 23.18 -32.11
C TRP A 149 -26.57 22.26 -32.33
N CYS A 150 -27.57 22.30 -31.44
CA CYS A 150 -28.88 21.69 -31.63
C CYS A 150 -29.98 22.75 -31.52
#